data_AF-A0A0D0DAQ9-F1
#
_entry.id   AF-A0A0D0DAQ9-F1
#
_cell.length_a   1.000
_cell.length_b   1.000
_cell.length_c   1.000
_cell.angle_alpha   90.00
_cell.angle_beta   90.00
_cell.angle_gamma   90.00
#
_symmetry.space_group_name_H-M   'P 1'
#
loop_
_entity.id
_entity.type
_entity.pdbx_description
1 polymer ?
#
loop_
_entity_poly.entity_id
_entity_poly.type
_entity_poly.pdbx_seq_one_letter_code
_entity_poly.pdbx_strand_id
1 'polypeptide(L)'
;MDAELAIDGATDDDTTAHTHCTDTELTIRITRQGKLRVWVKKALDFFHAYPDKPLVLYSSPVDVTSSTIPRLVSVVEIIKREYLKGLDISAGNLSGLHQYNQLLFDQLEESSLEDGENRRNAILLALDGHSHVKQRIAPHMMITLSTKAIPDRHEERETYQTPTMRRISKAAKARMRKRTKNQSGNAGME
;
A
#
# COMPACT_ATOMS: atom_id res chain seq x y z
N MET A 1 52.82 9.22 11.46
CA MET A 1 51.44 8.91 11.88
C MET A 1 50.65 10.14 11.54
N ASP A 2 50.19 10.24 10.30
CA ASP A 2 49.36 11.35 9.83
C ASP A 2 48.41 10.76 8.79
N ALA A 3 47.11 10.89 9.07
CA ALA A 3 46.02 10.38 8.26
C ALA A 3 45.44 11.54 7.45
N GLU A 4 45.53 11.46 6.12
CA GLU A 4 44.71 12.27 5.22
C GLU A 4 43.70 11.37 4.51
N LEU A 5 42.43 11.67 4.77
CA LEU A 5 41.25 11.17 4.08
C LEU A 5 41.04 12.03 2.82
N ALA A 6 41.06 11.41 1.65
CA ALA A 6 40.53 12.00 0.42
C ALA A 6 39.28 11.22 0.00
N ILE A 7 38.15 11.92 0.04
CA ILE A 7 36.85 11.51 -0.53
C ILE A 7 36.66 12.41 -1.74
N ASP A 8 36.46 11.85 -2.95
CA ASP A 8 35.47 12.42 -3.87
C ASP A 8 35.11 11.47 -5.02
N GLY A 9 33.85 11.55 -5.48
CA GLY A 9 33.44 11.07 -6.81
C GLY A 9 32.45 9.91 -6.87
N ALA A 10 31.34 9.96 -6.14
CA ALA A 10 30.16 9.16 -6.47
C ALA A 10 29.29 9.92 -7.48
N THR A 11 29.14 9.37 -8.68
CA THR A 11 28.15 9.81 -9.68
C THR A 11 26.75 9.37 -9.27
N ASP A 12 25.84 10.33 -9.14
CA ASP A 12 24.41 10.14 -8.89
C ASP A 12 23.73 9.42 -10.07
N ASP A 13 23.25 8.19 -9.84
CA ASP A 13 22.21 7.56 -10.65
C ASP A 13 20.93 7.48 -9.80
N ASP A 14 20.09 8.52 -9.92
CA ASP A 14 18.85 8.70 -9.19
C ASP A 14 17.73 7.83 -9.80
N THR A 15 17.61 6.59 -9.31
CA THR A 15 16.37 5.80 -9.34
C THR A 15 16.38 4.81 -8.18
N THR A 16 16.17 5.31 -6.96
CA THR A 16 16.11 4.44 -5.78
C THR A 16 14.74 4.48 -5.12
N ALA A 17 13.94 3.46 -5.42
CA ALA A 17 12.78 3.10 -4.61
C ALA A 17 13.29 2.61 -3.25
N HIS A 18 13.27 3.47 -2.22
CA HIS A 18 13.60 3.07 -0.86
C HIS A 18 12.65 1.97 -0.39
N THR A 19 13.18 0.74 -0.40
CA THR A 19 12.54 -0.47 0.08
C THR A 19 13.13 -0.73 1.45
N HIS A 20 12.39 -0.43 2.52
CA HIS A 20 12.74 -0.98 3.84
C HIS A 20 12.38 -2.46 3.82
N CYS A 21 13.39 -3.33 3.91
CA CYS A 21 13.26 -4.78 3.88
C CYS A 21 13.39 -5.31 5.31
N THR A 22 12.26 -5.61 5.95
CA THR A 22 12.21 -6.73 6.88
C THR A 22 11.89 -7.95 6.01
N ASP A 23 12.62 -9.05 6.17
CA ASP A 23 12.78 -10.15 5.18
C ASP A 23 11.48 -10.90 4.75
N THR A 24 10.32 -10.45 5.22
CA THR A 24 9.03 -11.12 5.12
C THR A 24 7.88 -10.22 4.67
N GLU A 25 8.06 -8.91 4.58
CA GLU A 25 6.98 -7.98 4.21
C GLU A 25 7.44 -7.02 3.12
N LEU A 26 6.73 -7.01 1.99
CA LEU A 26 6.99 -6.00 0.97
C LEU A 26 6.20 -4.74 1.31
N THR A 27 6.90 -3.61 1.38
CA THR A 27 6.30 -2.30 1.61
C THR A 27 6.52 -1.40 0.39
N ILE A 28 5.44 -0.80 -0.12
CA ILE A 28 5.47 0.08 -1.30
C ILE A 28 4.97 1.48 -0.91
N ARG A 29 5.83 2.48 -1.05
CA ARG A 29 5.45 3.89 -0.92
C ARG A 29 4.83 4.41 -2.20
N ILE A 30 3.64 4.99 -2.09
CA ILE A 30 2.98 5.69 -3.20
C ILE A 30 3.42 7.15 -3.20
N THR A 31 3.99 7.58 -4.33
CA THR A 31 4.50 8.94 -4.52
C THR A 31 3.68 9.68 -5.58
N ARG A 32 3.82 11.02 -5.65
CA ARG A 32 3.09 11.82 -6.64
C ARG A 32 3.50 11.50 -8.09
N GLN A 33 4.79 11.28 -8.32
CA GLN A 33 5.36 11.11 -9.66
C GLN A 33 5.62 9.64 -10.05
N GLY A 34 5.46 8.69 -9.13
CA GLY A 34 5.78 7.30 -9.42
C GLY A 34 4.81 6.65 -10.41
N LYS A 35 5.31 5.74 -11.24
CA LYS A 35 4.53 5.12 -12.32
C LYS A 35 3.60 4.03 -11.77
N LEU A 36 2.28 4.23 -11.93
CA LEU A 36 1.26 3.30 -11.44
C LEU A 36 1.47 1.86 -11.92
N ARG A 37 1.79 1.68 -13.21
CA ARG A 37 2.03 0.34 -13.80
C ARG A 37 3.15 -0.42 -13.12
N VAL A 38 4.18 0.29 -12.62
CA VAL A 38 5.34 -0.33 -11.97
C VAL A 38 4.92 -0.89 -10.61
N TRP A 39 4.18 -0.14 -9.80
CA TRP A 39 3.68 -0.62 -8.51
C TRP A 39 2.71 -1.77 -8.66
N VAL A 40 1.79 -1.69 -9.63
CA VAL A 40 0.84 -2.77 -9.91
C VAL A 40 1.58 -4.04 -10.30
N LYS A 41 2.54 -3.95 -11.23
CA LYS A 41 3.35 -5.11 -11.64
C LYS A 41 4.11 -5.69 -10.44
N LYS A 42 4.82 -4.87 -9.67
CA LYS A 42 5.59 -5.31 -8.48
C LYS A 42 4.69 -6.01 -7.45
N ALA A 43 3.48 -5.50 -7.23
CA ALA A 43 2.51 -6.10 -6.31
C ALA A 43 1.99 -7.46 -6.79
N LEU A 44 1.67 -7.60 -8.09
CA LEU A 44 1.21 -8.87 -8.65
C LEU A 44 2.34 -9.91 -8.65
N ASP A 45 3.55 -9.52 -9.06
CA ASP A 45 4.74 -10.38 -9.03
C ASP A 45 5.02 -10.86 -7.58
N PHE A 46 4.82 -9.98 -6.58
CA PHE A 46 4.94 -10.33 -5.17
C PHE A 46 3.93 -11.40 -4.73
N PHE A 47 2.64 -11.27 -5.07
CA PHE A 47 1.65 -12.29 -4.71
C PHE A 47 1.86 -13.63 -5.45
N HIS A 48 2.47 -13.61 -6.63
CA HIS A 48 2.89 -14.83 -7.32
C HIS A 48 4.07 -15.52 -6.62
N ALA A 49 5.06 -14.75 -6.19
CA ALA A 49 6.26 -15.28 -5.51
C ALA A 49 6.00 -15.68 -4.05
N TYR A 50 5.13 -14.94 -3.36
CA TYR A 50 4.89 -15.05 -1.91
C TYR A 50 3.39 -15.00 -1.60
N PRO A 51 2.63 -16.07 -1.93
CA PRO A 51 1.18 -16.06 -1.78
C PRO A 51 0.72 -15.87 -0.34
N ASP A 52 1.51 -16.29 0.64
CA ASP A 52 1.14 -16.24 2.06
C ASP A 52 1.62 -14.97 2.78
N LYS A 53 2.37 -14.09 2.11
CA LYS A 53 2.92 -12.88 2.73
C LYS A 53 2.03 -11.66 2.45
N PRO A 54 1.81 -10.77 3.44
CA PRO A 54 1.09 -9.53 3.23
C PRO A 54 1.93 -8.51 2.45
N LEU A 55 1.24 -7.68 1.67
CA LEU A 55 1.80 -6.53 0.96
C LEU A 55 1.27 -5.25 1.60
N VAL A 56 2.17 -4.35 2.00
CA VAL A 56 1.81 -3.06 2.58
C VAL A 56 2.01 -1.94 1.54
N LEU A 57 0.99 -1.12 1.33
CA LEU A 57 1.07 0.09 0.51
C LEU A 57 0.73 1.31 1.37
N TYR A 58 1.53 2.37 1.29
CA TYR A 58 1.32 3.54 2.14
C TYR A 58 1.59 4.86 1.42
N SER A 59 0.97 5.94 1.92
CA SER A 59 1.26 7.31 1.52
C SER A 59 2.19 7.97 2.53
N SER A 60 3.00 8.94 2.12
CA SER A 60 3.79 9.76 3.05
C SER A 60 2.92 10.75 3.84
N PRO A 61 3.30 11.08 5.09
CA PRO A 61 2.70 12.18 5.84
C PRO A 61 3.03 13.50 5.17
N VAL A 62 2.00 14.16 4.66
CA VAL A 62 2.10 15.45 3.97
C VAL A 62 0.83 16.25 4.27
N ASP A 63 0.86 17.55 4.01
CA ASP A 63 -0.34 18.38 4.06
C ASP A 63 -1.49 17.77 3.22
N VAL A 64 -2.73 18.00 3.64
CA VAL A 64 -3.95 17.46 3.01
C VAL A 64 -4.00 17.78 1.51
N THR A 65 -3.58 18.97 1.10
CA THR A 65 -3.50 19.39 -0.32
C THR A 65 -2.44 18.61 -1.11
N SER A 66 -1.41 18.16 -0.39
CA SER A 66 -0.28 17.41 -0.90
C SER A 66 -0.46 15.89 -0.78
N SER A 67 -1.57 15.43 -0.21
CA SER A 67 -1.83 14.01 0.05
C SER A 67 -1.80 13.16 -1.22
N THR A 68 -1.22 11.96 -1.08
CA THR A 68 -1.24 10.91 -2.12
C THR A 68 -2.24 9.79 -1.80
N ILE A 69 -3.04 9.93 -0.74
CA ILE A 69 -4.05 8.95 -0.33
C ILE A 69 -5.03 8.61 -1.48
N PRO A 70 -5.58 9.57 -2.26
CA PRO A 70 -6.46 9.23 -3.38
C PRO A 70 -5.76 8.37 -4.45
N ARG A 71 -4.46 8.62 -4.68
CA ARG A 71 -3.64 7.84 -5.61
C ARG A 71 -3.35 6.45 -5.05
N LEU A 72 -3.05 6.33 -3.75
CA LEU A 72 -2.87 5.05 -3.06
C LEU A 72 -4.11 4.16 -3.21
N VAL A 73 -5.30 4.70 -2.93
CA VAL A 73 -6.57 3.98 -3.11
C VAL A 73 -6.72 3.53 -4.57
N SER A 74 -6.44 4.41 -5.53
CA SER A 74 -6.52 4.07 -6.96
C SER A 74 -5.58 2.92 -7.35
N VAL A 75 -4.35 2.90 -6.83
CA VAL A 75 -3.37 1.83 -7.07
C VAL A 75 -3.85 0.51 -6.48
N VAL A 76 -4.32 0.52 -5.23
CA VAL A 76 -4.86 -0.67 -4.54
C VAL A 76 -6.04 -1.25 -5.31
N GLU A 77 -6.97 -0.41 -5.76
CA GLU A 77 -8.13 -0.83 -6.53
C GLU A 77 -7.74 -1.48 -7.87
N ILE A 78 -6.69 -0.99 -8.52
CA ILE A 78 -6.17 -1.60 -9.76
C ILE A 78 -5.53 -2.96 -9.45
N ILE A 79 -4.71 -3.06 -8.40
CA ILE A 79 -4.11 -4.33 -7.97
C ILE A 79 -5.18 -5.38 -7.72
N LYS A 80 -6.23 -5.05 -6.93
CA LYS A 80 -7.33 -5.97 -6.63
C LYS A 80 -8.04 -6.46 -7.91
N ARG A 81 -8.29 -5.56 -8.86
CA ARG A 81 -8.93 -5.92 -10.13
C ARG A 81 -8.05 -6.81 -11.00
N GLU A 82 -6.77 -6.49 -11.15
CA GLU A 82 -5.85 -7.28 -11.97
C GLU A 82 -5.57 -8.65 -11.33
N TYR A 83 -5.45 -8.72 -10.02
CA TYR A 83 -5.33 -9.99 -9.29
C TYR A 83 -6.53 -10.91 -9.57
N LEU A 84 -7.76 -10.39 -9.44
CA LEU A 84 -8.98 -11.16 -9.74
C LEU A 84 -9.07 -11.62 -11.20
N LYS A 85 -8.55 -10.83 -12.16
CA LYS A 85 -8.49 -11.22 -13.57
C LYS A 85 -7.51 -12.37 -13.81
N GLY A 86 -6.37 -12.35 -13.11
CA GLY A 86 -5.31 -13.35 -13.20
C GLY A 86 -5.64 -14.70 -12.56
N LEU A 87 -6.65 -14.77 -11.67
CA LEU A 87 -7.06 -16.03 -11.04
C LEU A 87 -7.52 -17.07 -12.07
N ASP A 88 -7.07 -18.31 -11.91
CA ASP A 88 -7.54 -19.42 -12.73
C ASP A 88 -8.93 -19.87 -12.26
N ILE A 89 -9.91 -19.78 -13.17
CA ILE A 89 -11.29 -20.19 -12.92
C ILE A 89 -11.35 -21.71 -12.67
N SER A 90 -10.44 -22.47 -13.28
CA SER A 90 -10.35 -23.93 -13.17
C SER A 90 -9.92 -24.38 -11.78
N ALA A 91 -9.08 -23.59 -11.11
CA ALA A 91 -8.56 -23.88 -9.77
C ALA A 91 -9.58 -23.65 -8.64
N GLY A 92 -10.76 -23.07 -8.92
CA GLY A 92 -11.83 -22.86 -7.93
C GLY A 92 -11.58 -21.71 -6.94
N ASN A 93 -10.36 -21.19 -6.85
CA ASN A 93 -10.01 -20.04 -6.02
C ASN A 93 -10.43 -18.73 -6.71
N LEU A 94 -11.64 -18.28 -6.41
CA LEU A 94 -12.23 -17.05 -6.94
C LEU A 94 -12.22 -15.90 -5.94
N SER A 95 -11.53 -16.06 -4.81
CA SER A 95 -11.42 -15.04 -3.78
C SER A 95 -10.36 -14.00 -4.15
N GLY A 96 -10.70 -12.72 -3.98
CA GLY A 96 -9.76 -11.62 -4.09
C GLY A 96 -8.87 -11.47 -2.87
N LEU A 97 -8.28 -10.29 -2.74
CA LEU A 97 -7.40 -9.93 -1.63
C LEU A 97 -8.20 -9.39 -0.45
N HIS A 98 -7.85 -9.84 0.76
CA HIS A 98 -8.23 -9.24 2.03
C HIS A 98 -7.55 -7.87 2.17
N GLN A 99 -8.25 -6.89 2.75
CA GLN A 99 -7.75 -5.53 2.87
C GLN A 99 -7.88 -5.03 4.31
N TYR A 100 -6.83 -4.40 4.80
CA TYR A 100 -6.76 -3.79 6.13
C TYR A 100 -6.31 -2.34 5.97
N ASN A 101 -7.12 -1.39 6.41
CA ASN A 101 -6.86 0.04 6.21
C ASN A 101 -6.55 0.72 7.54
N GLN A 102 -5.43 1.43 7.61
CA GLN A 102 -5.05 2.24 8.76
C GLN A 102 -4.93 3.70 8.33
N LEU A 103 -5.59 4.60 9.06
CA LEU A 103 -5.46 6.04 8.89
C LEU A 103 -4.66 6.62 10.06
N LEU A 104 -3.60 7.36 9.73
CA LEU A 104 -2.63 7.91 10.66
C LEU A 104 -2.49 9.42 10.44
N PHE A 105 -2.00 10.12 11.46
CA PHE A 105 -1.87 11.57 11.47
C PHE A 105 -0.61 11.96 12.20
N ASP A 106 0.25 12.74 11.54
CA ASP A 106 1.41 13.35 12.18
C ASP A 106 1.14 14.83 12.42
N GLN A 107 1.55 15.34 13.58
CA GLN A 107 1.53 16.77 13.86
C GLN A 107 2.75 17.40 13.21
N LEU A 108 2.54 18.24 12.20
CA LEU A 108 3.63 18.93 11.53
C LEU A 108 4.02 20.13 12.40
N GLU A 109 5.02 19.96 13.26
CA GLU A 109 5.60 21.10 13.94
C GLU A 109 6.36 21.94 12.92
N GLU A 110 5.96 23.20 12.76
CA GLU A 110 6.80 24.18 12.06
C GLU A 110 8.04 24.40 12.94
N SER A 111 9.11 23.67 12.64
CA SER A 111 10.43 23.93 13.20
C SER A 111 10.98 25.23 12.61
N SER A 112 10.43 26.36 13.06
CA SER A 112 10.96 27.69 12.82
C SER A 112 12.21 27.89 13.68
N LEU A 113 13.28 27.18 13.36
CA LEU A 113 14.60 27.38 13.96
C LEU A 113 15.36 28.45 13.19
N GLU A 114 14.84 29.67 13.13
CA GLU A 114 15.61 30.81 12.63
C GLU A 114 15.38 32.05 13.51
N ASP A 115 16.42 32.37 14.27
CA ASP A 115 16.66 33.54 15.13
C ASP A 115 15.95 33.67 16.48
N GLY A 116 16.76 33.96 17.52
CA GLY A 116 16.30 34.13 18.90
C GLY A 116 15.34 35.31 19.11
N GLU A 117 15.43 36.35 18.28
CA GLU A 117 14.49 37.48 18.27
C GLU A 117 13.13 37.09 17.69
N ASN A 118 13.11 36.33 16.59
CA ASN A 118 11.86 35.84 15.98
C ASN A 118 11.08 34.94 16.94
N ARG A 119 11.79 34.12 17.74
CA ARG A 119 11.15 33.28 18.76
C ARG A 119 10.47 34.10 19.85
N ARG A 120 11.11 35.16 20.35
CA ARG A 120 10.51 36.04 21.38
C ARG A 120 9.26 36.75 20.86
N ASN A 121 9.33 37.27 19.62
CA ASN A 121 8.20 37.92 18.98
C ASN A 121 7.06 36.94 18.70
N ALA A 122 7.37 35.70 18.29
CA ALA A 122 6.36 34.65 18.11
C ALA A 122 5.66 34.28 19.43
N ILE A 123 6.40 34.23 20.55
CA ILE A 123 5.83 33.97 21.88
C ILE A 123 4.94 35.14 22.32
N LEU A 124 5.39 36.39 22.16
CA LEU A 124 4.59 37.57 22.49
C LEU A 124 3.29 37.61 21.67
N LEU A 125 3.37 37.31 20.37
CA LEU A 125 2.19 37.24 19.50
C LEU A 125 1.22 36.11 19.89
N ALA A 126 1.74 34.98 20.38
CA ALA A 126 0.91 33.87 20.88
C ALA A 126 0.24 34.21 22.21
N LEU A 127 0.90 34.98 23.08
CA LEU A 127 0.37 35.40 24.38
C LEU A 127 -0.63 36.57 24.27
N ASP A 128 -0.56 37.34 23.18
CA ASP A 128 -1.48 38.45 22.87
C ASP A 128 -2.94 37.99 22.69
N GLY A 129 -3.18 36.68 22.52
CA GLY A 129 -4.52 36.09 22.42
C GLY A 129 -5.25 36.41 21.11
N HIS A 130 -4.69 37.28 20.27
CA HIS A 130 -5.20 37.60 18.93
C HIS A 130 -4.76 36.57 17.88
N SER A 131 -3.66 35.86 18.10
CA SER A 131 -3.15 34.81 17.20
C SER A 131 -3.47 33.42 17.76
N HIS A 132 -4.28 32.65 17.02
CA HIS A 132 -4.57 31.26 17.35
C HIS A 132 -3.57 30.35 16.64
N VAL A 133 -2.84 29.52 17.39
CA VAL A 133 -1.90 28.53 16.83
C VAL A 133 -2.68 27.59 15.92
N LYS A 134 -2.36 27.60 14.62
CA LYS A 134 -2.95 26.70 13.63
C LYS A 134 -2.27 25.35 13.71
N GLN A 135 -2.97 24.34 14.22
CA GLN A 135 -2.49 22.96 14.17
C GLN A 135 -2.47 22.48 12.72
N ARG A 136 -1.29 22.14 12.20
CA ARG A 136 -1.14 21.49 10.90
C ARG A 136 -1.04 19.99 11.09
N ILE A 137 -1.98 19.27 10.50
CA ILE A 137 -2.04 17.81 10.55
C ILE A 137 -1.60 17.27 9.20
N ALA A 138 -0.70 16.30 9.20
CA ALA A 138 -0.21 15.59 8.03
C ALA A 138 -0.82 14.17 7.98
N PRO A 139 -1.98 13.98 7.32
CA PRO A 139 -2.60 12.67 7.24
C PRO A 139 -1.81 11.73 6.32
N HIS A 140 -1.72 10.47 6.72
CA HIS A 140 -1.25 9.39 5.87
C HIS A 140 -2.07 8.11 6.08
N MET A 141 -2.05 7.23 5.08
CA MET A 141 -2.79 5.97 5.11
C MET A 141 -1.86 4.82 4.77
N MET A 142 -2.07 3.70 5.45
CA MET A 142 -1.48 2.41 5.16
C MET A 142 -2.58 1.42 4.80
N ILE A 143 -2.36 0.64 3.75
CA ILE A 143 -3.27 -0.41 3.31
C ILE A 143 -2.47 -1.70 3.19
N THR A 144 -2.89 -2.72 3.94
CA THR A 144 -2.32 -4.05 3.84
C THR A 144 -3.23 -4.96 3.03
N LEU A 145 -2.66 -5.65 2.05
CA LEU A 145 -3.33 -6.61 1.19
C LEU A 145 -2.78 -8.02 1.44
N SER A 146 -3.65 -9.01 1.54
CA SER A 146 -3.27 -10.42 1.74
C SER A 146 -4.22 -11.38 1.04
N THR A 147 -3.74 -12.58 0.71
CA THR A 147 -4.56 -13.63 0.07
C THR A 147 -5.41 -14.40 1.08
N LYS A 148 -4.97 -14.44 2.35
CA LYS A 148 -5.63 -15.09 3.48
C LYS A 148 -5.95 -14.04 4.54
N ALA A 149 -7.02 -14.29 5.31
CA ALA A 149 -7.29 -13.48 6.49
C ALA A 149 -6.13 -13.61 7.49
N ILE A 150 -5.63 -12.48 7.96
CA ILE A 150 -4.62 -12.39 9.01
C ILE A 150 -5.37 -12.39 10.35
N PRO A 151 -5.22 -13.43 11.18
CA PRO A 151 -5.83 -13.48 12.52
C PRO A 151 -5.23 -12.41 13.44
N ASP A 152 -5.96 -12.06 14.50
CA ASP A 152 -5.52 -11.17 15.60
C ASP A 152 -5.20 -9.71 15.23
N ARG A 153 -5.39 -9.31 13.96
CA ARG A 153 -5.19 -7.93 13.48
C ARG A 153 -6.37 -6.98 13.76
N HIS A 154 -7.29 -7.37 14.63
CA HIS A 154 -8.54 -6.63 14.91
C HIS A 154 -8.42 -5.62 16.06
N GLU A 155 -7.27 -5.55 16.74
CA GLU A 155 -7.07 -4.69 17.92
C GLU A 155 -6.34 -3.39 17.61
N GLU A 156 -5.58 -3.36 16.51
CA GLU A 156 -4.96 -2.15 16.00
C GLU A 156 -6.02 -1.34 15.24
N ARG A 157 -5.83 -0.03 15.09
CA ARG A 157 -6.81 0.94 14.54
C ARG A 157 -7.09 0.76 13.03
N GLU A 158 -7.19 -0.48 12.58
CA GLU A 158 -7.36 -0.91 11.21
C GLU A 158 -8.83 -1.24 10.91
N THR A 159 -9.30 -0.86 9.73
CA THR A 159 -10.60 -1.28 9.20
C THR A 159 -10.40 -2.47 8.26
N TYR A 160 -11.01 -3.60 8.59
CA TYR A 160 -10.98 -4.80 7.75
C TYR A 160 -12.07 -4.77 6.68
N GLN A 161 -11.71 -5.12 5.44
CA GLN A 161 -12.62 -5.29 4.32
C GLN A 161 -12.44 -6.68 3.70
N THR A 162 -13.56 -7.37 3.49
CA THR A 162 -13.59 -8.73 2.93
C THR A 162 -13.25 -8.74 1.43
N PRO A 163 -12.63 -9.82 0.94
CA PRO A 163 -12.25 -9.95 -0.45
C PRO A 163 -13.48 -10.01 -1.37
N THR A 164 -13.38 -9.32 -2.51
CA THR A 164 -14.38 -9.45 -3.57
C THR A 164 -14.22 -10.80 -4.26
N MET A 165 -15.33 -11.48 -4.55
CA MET A 165 -15.32 -12.75 -5.29
C MET A 165 -15.50 -12.54 -6.79
N ARG A 166 -14.70 -13.26 -7.60
CA ARG A 166 -14.87 -13.29 -9.05
C ARG A 166 -16.17 -14.02 -9.42
N ARG A 167 -17.13 -13.29 -9.99
CA ARG A 167 -18.39 -13.87 -10.49
C ARG A 167 -18.15 -14.59 -11.82
N ILE A 168 -18.37 -15.90 -11.84
CA ILE A 168 -18.41 -16.69 -13.07
C ILE A 168 -19.77 -16.49 -13.75
N SER A 169 -19.78 -16.26 -15.06
CA SER A 169 -21.03 -16.13 -15.82
C SER A 169 -21.83 -17.43 -15.82
N LYS A 170 -23.16 -17.34 -15.93
CA LYS A 170 -24.04 -18.52 -16.00
C LYS A 170 -23.63 -19.48 -17.12
N ALA A 171 -23.25 -18.93 -18.28
CA ALA A 171 -22.78 -19.70 -19.43
C ALA A 171 -21.45 -20.44 -19.15
N ALA A 172 -20.48 -19.76 -18.54
CA ALA A 172 -19.20 -20.39 -18.18
C ALA A 172 -19.41 -21.51 -17.14
N LYS A 173 -20.27 -21.29 -16.13
CA LYS A 173 -20.64 -22.31 -15.14
C LYS A 173 -21.31 -23.53 -15.79
N ALA A 174 -22.21 -23.32 -16.76
CA ALA A 174 -22.85 -24.41 -17.51
C ALA A 174 -21.83 -25.22 -18.32
N ARG A 175 -20.87 -24.55 -18.98
CA ARG A 175 -19.79 -25.22 -19.72
C ARG A 175 -18.90 -26.06 -18.82
N MET A 176 -18.53 -25.56 -17.63
CA MET A 176 -17.73 -26.32 -16.67
C MET A 176 -18.47 -27.58 -16.19
N ARG A 177 -19.76 -27.48 -15.86
CA ARG A 177 -20.59 -28.63 -15.47
C ARG A 177 -20.70 -29.68 -16.58
N LYS A 178 -20.79 -29.25 -17.85
CA LYS A 178 -20.83 -30.18 -18.98
C LYS A 178 -19.50 -30.94 -19.13
N ARG A 179 -18.36 -30.27 -18.93
CA ARG A 179 -17.03 -30.91 -18.99
C ARG A 179 -16.85 -31.95 -17.89
N THR A 180 -17.21 -31.62 -16.64
CA THR A 180 -17.07 -32.56 -15.52
C THR A 180 -17.97 -33.78 -15.71
N LYS A 181 -19.22 -33.61 -16.20
CA LYS A 181 -20.12 -34.73 -16.50
C LYS A 181 -19.57 -35.68 -17.58
N ASN A 182 -18.92 -35.13 -18.61
CA ASN A 182 -18.32 -35.93 -19.67
C ASN A 182 -17.08 -36.70 -19.18
N GLN A 183 -16.28 -36.12 -18.27
CA GLN A 183 -15.12 -36.80 -17.67
C GLN A 183 -15.55 -37.93 -16.72
N SER A 184 -16.57 -37.71 -15.87
CA SER A 184 -17.07 -38.76 -14.96
C SER A 184 -17.78 -39.90 -15.70
N GLY A 185 -18.39 -39.64 -16.85
CA GLY A 185 -19.04 -40.66 -17.67
C GLY A 185 -18.07 -41.58 -18.42
N ASN A 186 -16.84 -41.13 -18.67
CA ASN A 186 -15.82 -41.90 -19.38
C ASN A 186 -14.98 -42.80 -18.46
N ALA A 187 -14.98 -42.55 -17.15
CA ALA A 187 -14.24 -43.33 -16.15
C ALA A 187 -15.01 -44.53 -15.58
N GLY A 188 -16.27 -44.75 -16.00
CA GLY A 188 -17.11 -45.87 -15.56
C GLY A 188 -17.31 -46.97 -16.62
N MET A 189 -16.49 -46.97 -17.67
CA MET A 189 -16.54 -47.92 -18.80
C MET A 189 -15.20 -48.63 -19.04
N GLU A 190 -14.32 -48.64 -18.05
CA GLU A 190 -13.14 -49.52 -17.98
C GLU A 190 -13.31 -50.56 -16.86
#